data_AF-A0A7J6DYW7-F1
#
_entry.id   AF-A0A7J6DYW7-F1
#
_cell.length_a   1.000
_cell.length_b   1.000
_cell.length_c   1.000
_cell.angle_alpha   90.00
_cell.angle_beta   90.00
_cell.angle_gamma   90.00
#
_symmetry.space_group_name_H-M   'P 1'
#
loop_
_entity.id
_entity.type
_entity.pdbx_description
1 polymer ?
#
loop_
_entity_poly.entity_id
_entity_poly.type
_entity_poly.pdbx_seq_one_letter_code
_entity_poly.pdbx_strand_id
1 'polypeptide(L)'
;MAEIPENASPYPHRAGNLALIQYAIDWNESQKGLTNKYIGLTRKLCQYMALFVSKNPIEEFYNYKDLDLGINHNGKGSYLEGRAYGVKYFKGL
;
A
#
# COMPACT_ATOMS: atom_id res chain seq x y z
N MET A 1 0.13 16.83 8.81
CA MET A 1 1.12 16.34 9.81
C MET A 1 2.54 16.77 9.44
N ALA A 2 2.73 17.95 8.81
CA ALA A 2 4.03 18.35 8.27
C ALA A 2 5.05 18.78 9.34
N GLU A 3 4.57 19.19 10.52
CA GLU A 3 5.41 19.65 11.63
C GLU A 3 6.18 18.51 12.33
N ILE A 4 5.75 17.26 12.16
CA ILE A 4 6.37 16.10 12.80
C ILE A 4 7.45 15.55 11.86
N PRO A 5 8.70 15.38 12.31
CA PRO A 5 9.76 14.77 11.51
C PRO A 5 9.39 13.38 10.99
N GLU A 6 9.83 13.04 9.78
CA GLU A 6 9.57 11.74 9.14
C GLU A 6 10.04 10.54 9.99
N ASN A 7 11.14 10.70 10.72
CA ASN A 7 11.72 9.66 11.58
C ASN A 7 11.23 9.69 13.04
N ALA A 8 10.28 10.56 13.38
CA ALA A 8 9.77 10.65 14.76
C ALA A 8 8.96 9.41 15.19
N SER A 9 8.45 8.65 14.23
CA SER A 9 7.82 7.34 14.44
C SER A 9 7.98 6.47 13.20
N PRO A 10 7.64 5.17 13.27
CA PRO A 10 7.62 4.30 12.08
C PRO A 10 6.66 4.75 10.98
N TYR A 11 5.80 5.75 11.18
CA TYR A 11 4.91 6.28 10.13
C TYR A 11 5.56 7.50 9.46
N PRO A 12 6.13 7.35 8.24
CA PRO A 12 7.01 8.34 7.65
C PRO A 12 6.29 9.38 6.79
N HIS A 13 4.98 9.20 6.53
CA HIS A 13 4.24 10.04 5.59
C HIS A 13 3.88 11.39 6.24
N ARG A 14 4.83 12.33 6.22
CA ARG A 14 4.76 13.65 6.87
C ARG A 14 4.77 14.80 5.85
N ALA A 15 5.66 15.78 6.02
CA ALA A 15 5.78 16.92 5.12
C ALA A 15 5.96 16.47 3.65
N GLY A 16 5.39 17.23 2.71
CA GLY A 16 5.40 16.90 1.28
C GLY A 16 4.20 16.07 0.79
N ASN A 17 3.47 15.41 1.69
CA ASN A 17 2.22 14.71 1.35
C ASN A 17 1.00 15.63 1.50
N LEU A 18 0.21 15.79 0.43
CA LEU A 18 -1.02 16.60 0.44
C LEU A 18 -2.19 15.86 1.10
N ALA A 19 -2.38 14.59 0.74
CA ALA A 19 -3.46 13.74 1.26
C ALA A 19 -3.10 12.26 1.09
N LEU A 20 -3.75 11.41 1.90
CA LEU A 20 -3.82 9.96 1.70
C LEU A 20 -5.15 9.66 1.00
N ILE A 21 -5.12 8.86 -0.07
CA ILE A 21 -6.31 8.47 -0.84
C ILE A 21 -6.46 6.94 -0.77
N GLN A 22 -7.62 6.46 -0.34
CA GLN A 22 -7.95 5.04 -0.29
C GLN A 22 -8.90 4.68 -1.42
N TYR A 23 -8.59 3.59 -2.14
CA TYR A 23 -9.48 2.99 -3.13
C TYR A 23 -10.10 1.72 -2.55
N ALA A 24 -11.36 1.79 -2.12
CA ALA A 24 -12.09 0.68 -1.55
C ALA A 24 -13.37 0.40 -2.33
N ILE A 25 -13.76 -0.87 -2.37
CA ILE A 25 -15.05 -1.31 -2.93
C ILE A 25 -15.68 -2.23 -1.88
N ASP A 26 -16.86 -1.85 -1.42
CA ASP A 26 -17.71 -2.69 -0.58
C ASP A 26 -18.86 -3.24 -1.42
N TRP A 27 -19.24 -4.50 -1.17
CA TRP A 27 -20.37 -5.14 -1.86
C TRP A 27 -21.08 -6.11 -0.93
N ASN A 28 -22.40 -6.28 -1.14
CA ASN A 28 -23.25 -7.11 -0.29
C ASN A 28 -23.62 -8.45 -0.94
N GLU A 29 -23.41 -8.59 -2.24
CA GLU A 29 -23.82 -9.77 -3.00
C GLU A 29 -22.80 -10.91 -2.88
N SER A 30 -23.29 -12.11 -2.56
CA SER A 30 -22.47 -13.32 -2.41
C SER A 30 -22.37 -14.16 -3.69
N GLN A 31 -22.74 -13.60 -4.85
CA GLN A 31 -22.71 -14.36 -6.11
C GLN A 31 -21.27 -14.79 -6.44
N LYS A 32 -21.14 -16.06 -6.88
CA LYS A 32 -19.85 -16.64 -7.26
C LYS A 32 -19.18 -15.80 -8.35
N GLY A 33 -17.94 -15.37 -8.09
CA GLY A 33 -17.13 -14.60 -9.05
C GLY A 33 -17.16 -13.08 -8.87
N LEU A 34 -18.05 -12.52 -8.04
CA LEU A 34 -18.07 -11.09 -7.75
C LEU A 34 -16.81 -10.62 -7.02
N THR A 35 -16.30 -11.42 -6.07
CA THR A 35 -15.04 -11.12 -5.37
C THR A 35 -13.89 -10.87 -6.35
N ASN A 36 -13.66 -11.78 -7.31
CA ASN A 36 -12.59 -11.63 -8.29
C ASN A 36 -12.82 -10.42 -9.21
N LYS A 37 -14.08 -10.14 -9.56
CA LYS A 37 -14.46 -8.97 -10.35
C LYS A 37 -14.10 -7.68 -9.60
N TYR A 38 -14.52 -7.53 -8.35
CA TYR A 38 -14.29 -6.30 -7.58
C TYR A 38 -12.81 -6.11 -7.22
N ILE A 39 -12.11 -7.15 -6.79
CA ILE A 39 -10.65 -7.11 -6.61
C ILE A 39 -9.97 -6.68 -7.93
N GLY A 40 -10.40 -7.25 -9.06
CA GLY A 40 -9.86 -6.90 -10.38
C GLY A 40 -10.12 -5.43 -10.77
N LEU A 41 -11.26 -4.86 -10.41
CA LEU A 41 -11.58 -3.45 -10.64
C LEU A 41 -10.73 -2.53 -9.76
N THR A 42 -10.58 -2.85 -8.48
CA THR A 42 -9.72 -2.09 -7.56
C THR A 42 -8.27 -2.08 -8.05
N ARG A 43 -7.73 -3.24 -8.46
CA ARG A 43 -6.37 -3.33 -9.02
C ARG A 43 -6.19 -2.48 -10.27
N LYS A 44 -7.16 -2.48 -11.19
CA LYS A 44 -7.13 -1.61 -12.39
C LYS A 44 -7.11 -0.13 -12.02
N LEU A 45 -7.92 0.28 -11.04
CA LEU A 45 -7.94 1.66 -10.57
C LEU A 45 -6.60 2.04 -9.91
N CYS A 46 -6.05 1.20 -9.03
CA CYS A 46 -4.74 1.44 -8.41
C CYS A 46 -3.62 1.56 -9.45
N GLN A 47 -3.61 0.68 -10.46
CA GLN A 47 -2.64 0.73 -11.57
C GLN A 47 -2.75 2.02 -12.38
N TYR A 48 -3.97 2.48 -12.67
CA TYR A 48 -4.18 3.75 -13.36
C TYR A 48 -3.69 4.94 -12.53
N MET A 49 -3.92 4.91 -11.22
CA MET A 49 -3.53 5.99 -10.31
C MET A 49 -2.02 6.07 -10.05
N ALA A 50 -1.26 5.01 -10.36
CA ALA A 50 0.20 4.99 -10.23
C ALA A 50 0.92 6.13 -10.97
N LEU A 51 0.28 6.73 -11.99
CA LEU A 51 0.84 7.86 -12.73
C LEU A 51 0.82 9.19 -11.94
N PHE A 52 -0.10 9.32 -10.98
CA PHE A 52 -0.46 10.58 -10.32
C PHE A 52 -0.12 10.63 -8.83
N VAL A 53 0.24 9.49 -8.23
CA VAL A 53 0.62 9.39 -6.81
C VAL A 53 2.14 9.49 -6.62
N SER A 54 2.61 9.29 -5.39
CA SER A 54 4.03 9.26 -5.04
C SER A 54 4.83 8.29 -5.92
N LYS A 55 6.12 8.60 -6.12
CA LYS A 55 7.03 7.83 -6.97
C LYS A 55 8.33 7.58 -6.23
N ASN A 56 8.90 6.38 -6.42
CA ASN A 56 10.19 5.95 -5.88
C ASN A 56 10.31 6.02 -4.33
N PRO A 57 9.53 5.22 -3.57
CA PRO A 57 8.53 4.25 -3.99
C PRO A 57 7.13 4.86 -4.15
N ILE A 58 6.18 4.08 -4.69
CA ILE A 58 4.76 4.32 -4.41
C ILE A 58 4.57 4.04 -2.91
N GLU A 59 4.19 5.08 -2.17
CA GLU A 59 3.99 5.08 -0.72
C GLU A 59 2.65 4.42 -0.37
N GLU A 60 2.64 3.59 0.67
CA GLU A 60 1.47 2.79 1.09
C GLU A 60 1.23 2.96 2.59
N PHE A 61 -0.02 2.83 3.04
CA PHE A 61 -0.35 2.98 4.46
C PHE A 61 -0.51 1.63 5.16
N TYR A 62 0.33 1.35 6.16
CA TYR A 62 0.39 0.04 6.84
C TYR A 62 -0.95 -0.45 7.42
N ASN A 63 -1.82 0.45 7.88
CA ASN A 63 -3.12 0.07 8.44
C ASN A 63 -4.11 -0.40 7.38
N TYR A 64 -3.88 -0.07 6.11
CA TYR A 64 -4.61 -0.63 4.96
C TYR A 64 -3.74 -1.72 4.35
N LYS A 65 -3.72 -2.89 5.00
CA LYS A 65 -2.89 -4.02 4.57
C LYS A 65 -3.27 -4.47 3.16
N ASP A 66 -2.32 -4.31 2.24
CA ASP A 66 -2.42 -4.82 0.89
C ASP A 66 -1.45 -6.00 0.68
N LEU A 67 -2.00 -7.19 0.43
CA LEU A 67 -1.25 -8.41 0.16
C LEU A 67 -0.71 -8.46 -1.28
N ASP A 68 -1.23 -7.61 -2.18
CA ASP A 68 -0.76 -7.51 -3.56
C ASP A 68 0.65 -6.87 -3.64
N LEU A 69 1.08 -6.17 -2.59
CA LEU A 69 2.44 -5.63 -2.47
C LEU A 69 3.51 -6.69 -2.24
N GLY A 70 3.11 -7.86 -1.71
CA GLY A 70 4.00 -8.95 -1.38
C GLY A 70 3.64 -9.61 -0.05
N ILE A 71 4.10 -10.87 0.08
CA ILE A 71 3.97 -11.67 1.30
C ILE A 71 5.34 -12.23 1.70
N ASN A 72 5.43 -12.72 2.94
CA ASN A 72 6.63 -13.34 3.46
C ASN A 72 6.39 -14.85 3.69
N HIS A 73 7.32 -15.68 3.25
CA HIS A 73 7.26 -17.14 3.44
C HIS A 73 8.05 -17.61 4.67
N ASN A 74 8.69 -16.69 5.38
CA ASN A 74 9.48 -16.91 6.59
C ASN A 74 10.67 -17.88 6.42
N GLY A 75 11.23 -17.94 5.21
CA GLY A 75 12.44 -18.71 4.90
C GLY A 75 13.74 -17.91 5.07
N LYS A 76 14.86 -18.45 4.59
CA LYS A 76 16.18 -17.77 4.61
C LYS A 76 16.18 -16.41 3.89
N GLY A 77 15.24 -16.19 2.96
CA GLY A 77 15.08 -14.93 2.22
C GLY A 77 14.07 -13.94 2.83
N SER A 78 13.55 -14.21 4.03
CA SER A 78 12.45 -13.43 4.63
C SER A 78 12.74 -11.94 4.77
N TYR A 79 14.00 -11.54 5.02
CA TYR A 79 14.39 -10.13 5.05
C TYR A 79 14.20 -9.46 3.68
N LEU A 80 14.61 -10.12 2.60
CA LEU A 80 14.51 -9.57 1.25
C LEU A 80 13.06 -9.49 0.78
N GLU A 81 12.26 -10.53 1.06
CA GLU A 81 10.81 -10.52 0.82
C GLU A 81 10.14 -9.39 1.61
N GLY A 82 10.47 -9.26 2.89
CA GLY A 82 9.97 -8.21 3.78
C GLY A 82 10.32 -6.81 3.32
N ARG A 83 11.57 -6.61 2.89
CA ARG A 83 12.08 -5.32 2.40
C ARG A 83 11.33 -4.86 1.15
N ALA A 84 10.92 -5.77 0.26
CA ALA A 84 10.27 -5.43 -1.00
C ALA A 84 8.97 -4.62 -0.80
N TYR A 85 8.15 -4.97 0.20
CA TYR A 85 6.96 -4.21 0.56
C TYR A 85 7.19 -3.23 1.71
N GLY A 86 8.15 -3.51 2.61
CA GLY A 86 8.44 -2.66 3.78
C GLY A 86 8.85 -1.23 3.41
N VAL A 87 9.63 -1.05 2.34
CA VAL A 87 10.01 0.29 1.86
C VAL A 87 8.82 1.12 1.39
N LYS A 88 7.71 0.50 0.97
CA LYS A 88 6.50 1.22 0.55
C LYS A 88 5.75 1.80 1.76
N TYR A 89 5.69 1.03 2.85
CA TYR A 89 5.05 1.43 4.09
C TYR A 89 5.89 2.40 4.94
N PHE A 90 7.21 2.28 4.86
CA PHE A 90 8.12 2.93 5.81
C PHE A 90 9.18 3.82 5.15
N LYS A 91 9.15 3.99 3.81
CA LYS A 91 10.11 4.73 2.94
C LYS A 91 11.56 4.21 2.97
N GLY A 92 12.03 3.75 4.11
CA GLY A 92 13.35 3.21 4.38
C GLY A 92 13.68 3.38 5.86
N LEU A 93 14.23 2.32 6.48
CA LEU A 93 15.05 2.43 7.69
C LEU A 93 16.41 3.04 7.33
#